data_AF-A0A947CPC8-F1
#
_entry.id   AF-A0A947CPC8-F1
#
_cell.length_a   1.000
_cell.length_b   1.000
_cell.length_c   1.000
_cell.angle_alpha   90.00
_cell.angle_beta   90.00
_cell.angle_gamma   90.00
#
_symmetry.space_group_name_H-M   'P 1'
#
loop_
_entity.id
_entity.type
_entity.pdbx_description
1 polymer ?
#
loop_
_entity_poly.entity_id
_entity_poly.type
_entity_poly.pdbx_seq_one_letter_code
_entity_poly.pdbx_strand_id
1 'polypeptide(L)'
;LATKVRRRCEDLLFDKDFRVQAAAIEALGTLGDTSAISSLEDIAARDLDGRLRRRAREVIRDLREGQQQSDELKTLRSELDTMRTTVAKLSERLEQLEA
;
A
#
# COMPACT_ATOMS: atom_id res chain seq x y z
N LEU A 1 16.18 -0.45 3.98
CA LEU A 1 15.84 0.13 5.31
C LEU A 1 14.39 -0.18 5.68
N ALA A 2 13.42 0.16 4.82
CA ALA A 2 11.98 -0.13 5.04
C ALA A 2 11.67 -1.59 5.45
N THR A 3 12.25 -2.58 4.77
CA THR A 3 12.06 -4.01 5.12
C THR A 3 12.56 -4.37 6.53
N LYS A 4 13.64 -3.74 7.01
CA LYS A 4 14.14 -3.97 8.36
C LYS A 4 13.19 -3.36 9.40
N VAL A 5 12.64 -2.19 9.11
CA VAL A 5 11.65 -1.51 9.97
C VAL A 5 10.37 -2.34 10.04
N ARG A 6 9.85 -2.81 8.90
CA ARG A 6 8.67 -3.69 8.85
C ARG A 6 8.85 -4.91 9.74
N ARG A 7 9.90 -5.70 9.49
CA ARG A 7 10.18 -6.93 10.25
C ARG A 7 10.29 -6.65 11.75
N ARG A 8 10.96 -5.55 12.12
CA ARG A 8 11.06 -5.16 13.53
C ARG A 8 9.70 -4.85 14.13
N CYS A 9 8.79 -4.21 13.40
CA CYS A 9 7.43 -3.97 13.87
C CYS A 9 6.62 -5.27 13.94
N GLU A 10 6.80 -6.20 13.01
CA GLU A 10 6.16 -7.53 13.05
C GLU A 10 6.56 -8.32 14.30
N ASP A 11 7.83 -8.28 14.70
CA ASP A 11 8.29 -8.90 15.95
C ASP A 11 7.56 -8.32 17.17
N LEU A 12 7.29 -7.01 17.16
CA LEU A 12 6.66 -6.29 18.27
C LEU A 12 5.14 -6.50 18.35
N LEU A 13 4.52 -7.11 17.35
CA LEU A 13 3.10 -7.52 17.42
C LEU A 13 2.85 -8.57 18.52
N PHE A 14 3.89 -9.30 18.92
CA PHE A 14 3.82 -10.35 19.94
C PHE A 14 4.47 -9.92 21.27
N ASP A 15 4.69 -8.62 21.48
CA ASP A 15 5.18 -8.10 22.75
C ASP A 15 4.15 -8.34 23.87
N LYS A 16 4.64 -8.46 25.11
CA LYS A 16 3.80 -8.64 26.30
C LYS A 16 2.99 -7.39 26.66
N ASP A 17 3.45 -6.22 26.26
CA ASP A 17 2.78 -4.95 26.55
C ASP A 17 1.84 -4.59 25.40
N PHE A 18 0.55 -4.54 25.70
CA PHE A 18 -0.50 -4.09 24.80
C PHE A 18 -0.16 -2.77 24.07
N ARG A 19 0.49 -1.81 24.76
CA ARG A 19 0.86 -0.52 24.15
C ARG A 19 1.91 -0.69 23.06
N VAL A 20 2.84 -1.63 23.24
CA VAL A 20 3.86 -1.95 22.24
C VAL A 20 3.22 -2.63 21.03
N GLN A 21 2.32 -3.58 21.26
CA GLN A 21 1.57 -4.23 20.19
C GLN A 21 0.74 -3.22 19.38
N ALA A 22 0.01 -2.32 20.07
CA ALA A 22 -0.76 -1.27 19.42
C ALA A 22 0.15 -0.34 18.59
N ALA A 23 1.27 0.11 19.15
CA ALA A 23 2.23 0.95 18.43
C ALA A 23 2.83 0.24 17.20
N ALA A 24 3.07 -1.08 17.28
CA ALA A 24 3.54 -1.87 16.17
C ALA A 24 2.51 -1.94 15.03
N ILE A 25 1.22 -2.13 15.35
CA ILE A 25 0.13 -2.10 14.37
C ILE A 25 0.08 -0.73 13.66
N GLU A 26 0.14 0.37 14.41
CA GLU A 26 0.15 1.74 13.83
C GLU A 26 1.37 1.98 12.94
N ALA A 27 2.54 1.54 13.39
CA ALA A 27 3.79 1.71 12.65
C ALA A 27 3.74 0.95 11.31
N LEU A 28 3.18 -0.26 11.30
CA LEU A 28 3.00 -1.05 10.07
C LEU A 28 2.02 -0.36 9.11
N GLY A 29 0.93 0.21 9.61
CA GLY A 29 0.00 1.00 8.79
C GLY A 29 0.67 2.24 8.19
N THR A 30 1.42 2.97 9.01
CA THR A 30 2.15 4.18 8.59
C THR A 30 3.23 3.87 7.56
N LEU A 31 3.87 2.70 7.67
CA LEU A 31 4.89 2.27 6.72
C LEU A 31 4.31 2.01 5.32
N GLY A 32 3.03 1.67 5.23
CA GLY A 32 2.34 1.44 3.95
C GLY A 32 2.80 0.17 3.21
N ASP A 33 3.63 -0.67 3.82
CA ASP A 33 4.17 -1.88 3.19
C ASP A 33 3.16 -3.02 3.31
N THR A 34 2.48 -3.33 2.20
CA THR A 34 1.42 -4.36 2.16
C THR A 34 1.93 -5.78 2.44
N SER A 35 3.24 -6.02 2.46
CA SER A 35 3.78 -7.31 2.91
C SER A 35 3.55 -7.59 4.40
N ALA A 36 3.18 -6.58 5.19
CA ALA A 36 2.79 -6.73 6.60
C ALA A 36 1.35 -7.26 6.79
N ILE A 37 0.53 -7.30 5.73
CA ILE A 37 -0.89 -7.67 5.83
C ILE A 37 -1.06 -9.06 6.46
N SER A 38 -0.25 -10.04 6.07
CA SER A 38 -0.34 -11.40 6.63
C SER A 38 -0.14 -11.44 8.15
N SER A 39 0.83 -10.67 8.68
CA SER A 39 1.07 -10.61 10.12
C SER A 39 -0.05 -9.89 10.85
N LEU A 40 -0.65 -8.86 10.23
CA LEU A 40 -1.82 -8.18 10.79
C LEU A 40 -3.07 -9.06 10.76
N GLU A 41 -3.24 -9.91 9.75
CA GLU A 41 -4.34 -10.88 9.67
C GLU A 41 -4.28 -11.89 10.81
N ASP A 42 -3.08 -12.35 11.17
CA ASP A 42 -2.88 -13.22 12.34
C ASP A 42 -3.37 -12.55 13.64
N ILE A 43 -3.04 -11.27 13.86
CA ILE A 43 -3.51 -10.50 15.02
C ILE A 43 -5.03 -10.34 14.98
N ALA A 44 -5.60 -9.97 13.82
CA ALA A 44 -7.04 -9.81 13.67
C ALA A 44 -7.84 -11.09 13.98
N ALA A 45 -7.25 -12.25 13.68
CA ALA A 45 -7.85 -13.56 13.88
C ALA A 45 -7.67 -14.11 15.31
N ARG A 46 -6.48 -13.97 15.90
CA ARG A 46 -6.04 -14.78 17.04
C ARG A 46 -5.82 -14.01 18.34
N ASP A 47 -5.69 -12.68 18.29
CA ASP A 47 -5.43 -11.90 19.49
C ASP A 47 -6.61 -11.96 20.47
N LEU A 48 -6.33 -11.94 21.78
CA LEU A 48 -7.36 -11.99 22.81
C LEU A 48 -7.97 -10.59 23.05
N ASP A 49 -7.23 -9.52 22.77
CA ASP A 49 -7.72 -8.16 22.94
C ASP A 49 -8.51 -7.71 21.70
N GLY A 50 -9.81 -7.49 21.89
CA GLY A 50 -10.72 -7.04 20.83
C GLY A 50 -10.32 -5.70 20.20
N ARG A 51 -9.59 -4.83 20.91
CA ARG A 51 -9.09 -3.56 20.40
C ARG A 51 -7.96 -3.76 19.40
N LEU A 52 -7.01 -4.65 19.69
CA LEU A 52 -5.94 -5.01 18.76
C LEU A 52 -6.50 -5.67 17.51
N ARG A 53 -7.47 -6.58 17.66
CA ARG A 53 -8.16 -7.21 16.52
C ARG A 53 -8.84 -6.19 15.63
N ARG A 54 -9.58 -5.24 16.23
CA ARG A 54 -10.25 -4.17 15.50
C ARG A 54 -9.22 -3.31 14.77
N ARG A 55 -8.15 -2.90 15.46
CA ARG A 55 -7.15 -2.02 14.87
C ARG A 55 -6.38 -2.67 13.73
N ALA A 56 -6.00 -3.94 13.88
CA ALA A 56 -5.39 -4.71 12.80
C ALA A 56 -6.28 -4.74 11.54
N ARG A 57 -7.60 -4.97 11.69
CA ARG A 57 -8.55 -4.94 10.56
C ARG A 57 -8.64 -3.58 9.87
N GLU A 58 -8.66 -2.50 10.65
CA GLU A 58 -8.66 -1.13 10.11
C GLU A 58 -7.39 -0.89 9.30
N VAL A 59 -6.22 -1.20 9.86
CA VAL A 59 -4.94 -1.04 9.17
C VAL A 59 -4.86 -1.91 7.90
N ILE A 60 -5.33 -3.15 7.93
CA ILE A 60 -5.36 -4.02 6.73
C ILE A 60 -6.18 -3.38 5.61
N ARG A 61 -7.36 -2.82 5.94
CA ARG A 61 -8.20 -2.14 4.95
C ARG A 61 -7.47 -0.94 4.36
N ASP A 62 -6.92 -0.09 5.21
CA ASP A 62 -6.26 1.15 4.79
C ASP A 62 -5.02 0.84 3.91
N LEU A 63 -4.27 -0.23 4.22
CA LEU A 63 -3.15 -0.71 3.39
C LEU A 63 -3.61 -1.19 2.00
N ARG A 64 -4.72 -1.93 1.93
CA ARG A 64 -5.28 -2.42 0.66
C ARG A 64 -5.79 -1.27 -0.21
N GLU A 65 -6.50 -0.32 0.40
CA GLU A 65 -6.97 0.90 -0.29
C GLU A 65 -5.80 1.73 -0.83
N GLY A 66 -4.74 1.92 -0.02
CA GLY A 66 -3.53 2.62 -0.46
C GLY A 66 -2.81 1.92 -1.62
N GLN A 67 -2.74 0.59 -1.60
CA GLN A 67 -2.18 -0.18 -2.72
C GLN A 67 -3.02 -0.02 -4.00
N GLN A 68 -4.34 -0.12 -3.90
CA GLN A 68 -5.24 0.05 -5.04
C GLN A 68 -5.08 1.44 -5.68
N GLN A 69 -5.05 2.50 -4.87
CA GLN A 69 -4.81 3.86 -5.36
C GLN A 69 -3.45 3.99 -6.04
N SER A 70 -2.40 3.39 -5.47
CA SER A 70 -1.07 3.42 -6.10
C SER A 70 -1.04 2.70 -7.44
N ASP A 71 -1.78 1.60 -7.59
CA ASP A 71 -1.81 0.82 -8.83
C ASP A 71 -2.68 1.51 -9.90
N GLU A 72 -3.79 2.11 -9.50
CA GLU A 72 -4.61 2.98 -10.39
C GLU A 72 -3.78 4.15 -10.91
N LEU A 73 -3.01 4.84 -10.06
CA LEU A 73 -2.13 5.93 -10.48
C LEU A 73 -1.05 5.47 -11.48
N LYS A 74 -0.51 4.26 -11.33
CA LYS A 74 0.46 3.71 -12.31
C LYS A 74 -0.20 3.45 -13.65
N THR A 75 -1.41 2.88 -13.64
CA THR A 75 -2.19 2.63 -14.86
C THR A 75 -2.50 3.94 -15.58
N LEU A 76 -3.03 4.94 -14.88
CA LEU A 76 -3.32 6.25 -15.45
C LEU A 76 -2.07 6.93 -16.04
N ARG A 77 -0.90 6.79 -15.41
CA ARG A 77 0.38 7.30 -15.96
C ARG A 77 0.75 6.59 -17.26
N SER A 78 0.61 5.27 -17.31
CA SER A 78 0.86 4.49 -18.51
C SER A 78 -0.08 4.89 -19.65
N GLU A 79 -1.37 5.07 -19.37
CA GLU A 79 -2.36 5.52 -20.35
C GLU A 79 -2.08 6.94 -20.85
N LEU A 80 -1.60 7.82 -19.97
CA LEU A 80 -1.22 9.18 -20.34
C LEU A 80 0.00 9.18 -21.28
N ASP A 81 0.99 8.32 -21.03
CA ASP A 81 2.15 8.18 -21.90
C ASP A 81 1.76 7.60 -23.26
N THR A 82 0.88 6.59 -23.32
CA THR A 82 0.37 6.08 -24.60
C THR A 82 -0.42 7.14 -25.36
N MET A 83 -1.23 7.95 -24.67
CA MET A 83 -1.96 9.05 -25.30
C MET A 83 -1.01 10.11 -25.87
N ARG A 84 0.05 10.49 -25.13
CA ARG A 84 1.09 11.41 -25.62
C ARG A 84 1.77 10.90 -26.88
N THR A 85 2.15 9.62 -26.92
CA THR A 85 2.78 9.03 -28.12
C THR A 85 1.83 9.00 -29.31
N THR A 86 0.53 8.81 -29.07
CA THR A 86 -0.49 8.81 -30.12
C THR A 86 -0.69 10.21 -30.68
N VAL A 87 -0.78 11.24 -29.82
CA VAL A 87 -0.88 12.64 -30.24
C VAL A 87 0.34 13.03 -31.09
N ALA A 88 1.56 12.69 -30.67
CA ALA A 88 2.77 12.98 -31.42
C ALA A 88 2.74 12.37 -32.84
N LYS A 89 2.32 11.10 -32.96
CA LYS A 89 2.20 10.43 -34.27
C LYS A 89 1.11 11.03 -35.16
N LEU A 90 0.00 11.48 -34.59
CA LEU A 90 -1.07 12.13 -35.34
C LEU A 90 -0.63 13.50 -35.85
N SER A 91 0.08 14.28 -35.02
CA SER A 91 0.64 15.56 -35.44
C SER A 91 1.65 15.41 -36.58
N GLU A 92 2.56 14.44 -36.50
CA GLU A 92 3.51 14.14 -37.59
C GLU A 92 2.78 13.79 -38.90
N ARG A 93 1.72 12.98 -38.82
CA ARG A 93 0.91 12.64 -40.01
C ARG A 93 0.16 13.83 -40.59
N LEU A 94 -0.28 14.78 -39.77
CA LEU A 94 -0.93 16.00 -40.24
C LEU A 94 0.07 16.88 -40.98
N GLU A 95 1.28 17.08 -40.42
CA GLU A 95 2.35 17.84 -41.09
C GLU A 95 2.71 17.25 -42.45
N GLN A 96 2.74 15.92 -42.58
CA GLN A 96 2.99 15.24 -43.87
C GLN A 96 1.88 15.45 -44.90
N LEU A 97 0.64 15.71 -44.49
CA LEU A 97 -0.50 15.94 -45.38
C LEU A 97 -0.67 17.42 -45.76
N GLU A 98 -0.20 18.32 -44.90
CA GLU A 98 -0.28 19.77 -45.09
C GLU A 98 0.92 20.34 -45.88
N ALA A 99 1.97 19.54 -46.11
CA ALA A 99 3.16 19.87 -46.92
C ALA A 99 2.98 19.52 -48.41
#